data_AF-A0A7Y0G1R7-F1
#
_entry.id   AF-A0A7Y0G1R7-F1
#
_cell.length_a   1.000
_cell.length_b   1.000
_cell.length_c   1.000
_cell.angle_alpha   90.00
_cell.angle_beta   90.00
_cell.angle_gamma   90.00
#
_symmetry.space_group_name_H-M   'P 1'
#
loop_
_entity.id
_entity.type
_entity.pdbx_description
1 polymer ?
#
loop_
_entity_poly.entity_id
_entity_poly.type
_entity_poly.pdbx_seq_one_letter_code
_entity_poly.pdbx_strand_id
1 'polypeptide(L)'
;MTERAERDTLGAEALAALGERFGTAVALEAAEVPTLVWTDGPTVAEAEEAARAVAPEAAARAAFRRELSETSVALGALRLAVAPSTLHCGLPVPVSPSAVARLWRDTPLPAPATAREERLVHALLYEVHDDHRANAVTPQQICDGLMVRGVAALARRMGLEATDGDA
;
A
#
# COMPACT_ATOMS: atom_id res chain seq x y z
N MET A 1 -18.19 -27.30 27.05
CA MET A 1 -17.06 -27.92 26.32
C MET A 1 -16.65 -26.98 25.19
N THR A 2 -16.23 -25.76 25.56
CA THR A 2 -16.13 -24.58 24.68
C THR A 2 -14.84 -23.78 24.92
N GLU A 3 -13.83 -24.39 25.54
CA GLU A 3 -12.55 -23.73 25.86
C GLU A 3 -11.43 -24.03 24.85
N ARG A 4 -11.72 -24.75 23.76
CA ARG A 4 -10.70 -25.19 22.78
C ARG A 4 -10.56 -24.29 21.55
N ALA A 5 -11.52 -23.40 21.29
CA ALA A 5 -11.49 -22.51 20.12
C ALA A 5 -10.68 -21.22 20.36
N GLU A 6 -10.44 -20.83 21.61
CA GLU A 6 -9.71 -19.60 21.96
C GLU A 6 -8.19 -19.74 21.95
N ARG A 7 -7.64 -20.97 21.92
CA ARG A 7 -6.18 -21.20 22.01
C ARG A 7 -5.44 -21.21 20.67
N ASP A 8 -6.16 -21.15 19.55
CA ASP A 8 -5.60 -21.40 18.22
C ASP A 8 -5.53 -20.14 17.32
N THR A 9 -5.96 -18.97 17.81
CA THR A 9 -5.85 -17.70 17.09
C THR A 9 -4.82 -16.77 17.73
N LEU A 10 -4.37 -15.76 16.98
CA LEU A 10 -3.57 -14.68 17.56
C LEU A 10 -4.38 -14.00 18.67
N GLY A 11 -3.98 -14.27 19.93
CA GLY A 11 -4.62 -13.68 21.10
C GLY A 11 -4.48 -12.16 21.13
N ALA A 12 -5.35 -11.49 21.89
CA ALA A 12 -5.37 -10.02 21.99
C ALA A 12 -4.01 -9.42 22.39
N GLU A 13 -3.26 -10.09 23.26
CA GLU A 13 -1.91 -9.67 23.66
C GLU A 13 -0.91 -9.73 22.50
N ALA A 14 -0.97 -10.78 21.67
CA ALA A 14 -0.11 -10.91 20.50
C ALA A 14 -0.45 -9.85 19.44
N LEU A 15 -1.75 -9.57 19.22
CA LEU A 15 -2.20 -8.50 18.33
C LEU A 15 -1.74 -7.12 18.83
N ALA A 16 -1.84 -6.86 20.13
CA ALA A 16 -1.36 -5.61 20.73
C ALA A 16 0.16 -5.45 20.55
N ALA A 17 0.93 -6.51 20.82
CA ALA A 17 2.39 -6.49 20.64
C ALA A 17 2.80 -6.27 19.18
N LEU A 18 2.08 -6.89 18.22
CA LEU A 18 2.31 -6.66 16.80
C LEU A 18 1.94 -5.24 16.38
N GLY A 19 0.81 -4.70 16.87
CA GLY A 19 0.41 -3.32 16.59
C GLY A 19 1.41 -2.29 17.10
N GLU A 20 1.91 -2.47 18.32
CA GLU A 20 2.97 -1.62 18.88
C GLU A 20 4.25 -1.71 18.05
N ARG A 21 4.67 -2.93 17.68
CA ARG A 21 5.87 -3.16 16.88
C ARG A 21 5.77 -2.56 15.47
N PHE A 22 4.60 -2.62 14.85
CA PHE A 22 4.40 -2.13 13.49
C PHE A 22 4.14 -0.61 13.46
N GLY A 23 3.80 -0.02 14.61
CA GLY A 23 3.38 1.38 14.68
C GLY A 23 2.05 1.66 13.96
N THR A 24 1.23 0.63 13.73
CA THR A 24 -0.05 0.71 13.03
C THR A 24 -1.06 -0.24 13.66
N ALA A 25 -2.35 0.03 13.44
CA ALA A 25 -3.40 -0.87 13.88
C ALA A 25 -3.35 -2.18 13.09
N VAL A 26 -3.53 -3.30 13.81
CA VAL A 26 -3.57 -4.64 13.24
C VAL A 26 -4.93 -5.26 13.60
N ALA A 27 -5.58 -5.87 12.62
CA ALA A 27 -6.86 -6.53 12.77
C ALA A 27 -6.73 -8.02 12.41
N LEU A 28 -7.57 -8.85 13.03
CA LEU A 28 -7.72 -10.24 12.67
C LEU A 28 -9.08 -10.42 11.99
N GLU A 29 -9.08 -10.74 10.72
CA GLU A 29 -10.29 -11.11 9.99
C GLU A 29 -10.62 -12.59 10.22
N ALA A 30 -11.83 -12.83 10.72
CA ALA A 30 -12.35 -14.18 10.87
C ALA A 30 -12.77 -14.72 9.49
N ALA A 31 -12.04 -15.72 9.01
CA ALA A 31 -12.36 -16.50 7.82
C ALA A 31 -12.04 -17.98 8.11
N GLU A 32 -12.19 -18.85 7.10
CA GLU A 32 -11.76 -20.26 7.20
C GLU A 32 -10.28 -20.37 7.62
N VAL A 33 -9.45 -19.45 7.11
CA VAL A 33 -8.10 -19.20 7.60
C VAL A 33 -8.05 -17.79 8.19
N PRO A 34 -7.78 -17.62 9.50
CA PRO A 34 -7.73 -16.30 10.11
C PRO A 34 -6.67 -15.45 9.42
N THR A 35 -7.03 -14.24 9.01
CA THR A 35 -6.13 -13.36 8.25
C THR A 35 -5.74 -12.16 9.09
N LEU A 36 -4.45 -11.98 9.33
CA LEU A 36 -3.91 -10.78 9.93
C LEU A 36 -3.82 -9.67 8.88
N VAL A 37 -4.49 -8.56 9.13
CA VAL A 37 -4.58 -7.41 8.21
C VAL A 37 -4.06 -6.15 8.88
N TRP A 38 -3.22 -5.41 8.16
CA TRP A 38 -2.72 -4.11 8.59
C TRP A 38 -2.52 -3.19 7.38
N THR A 39 -2.51 -1.88 7.62
CA THR A 39 -2.33 -0.87 6.58
C THR A 39 -0.91 -0.33 6.62
N ASP A 40 -0.25 -0.29 5.45
CA ASP A 40 1.14 0.13 5.28
C ASP A 40 2.09 -0.61 6.26
N GLY A 41 3.16 0.02 6.73
CA GLY A 41 4.07 -0.59 7.69
C GLY A 41 4.94 -1.70 7.11
N PRO A 42 5.29 -2.72 7.92
CA PRO A 42 6.22 -3.78 7.51
C PRO A 42 5.69 -4.58 6.33
N THR A 43 6.59 -5.20 5.59
CA THR A 43 6.25 -6.19 4.55
C THR A 43 5.56 -7.40 5.15
N VAL A 44 4.88 -8.19 4.29
CA VAL A 44 4.25 -9.44 4.74
C VAL A 44 5.28 -10.39 5.36
N ALA A 45 6.47 -10.50 4.77
CA ALA A 45 7.54 -11.35 5.30
C ALA A 45 8.03 -10.91 6.69
N GLU A 46 8.18 -9.60 6.91
CA GLU A 46 8.55 -9.05 8.22
C GLU A 46 7.45 -9.26 9.27
N ALA A 47 6.18 -9.12 8.87
CA ALA A 47 5.04 -9.36 9.74
C ALA A 47 4.90 -10.85 10.11
N GLU A 48 5.10 -11.76 9.16
CA GLU A 48 5.15 -13.20 9.41
C GLU A 48 6.26 -13.58 10.39
N GLU A 49 7.46 -13.02 10.22
CA GLU A 49 8.59 -13.25 11.14
C GLU A 49 8.28 -12.71 12.55
N ALA A 50 7.72 -11.50 12.65
CA ALA A 50 7.31 -10.92 13.92
C ALA A 50 6.22 -11.75 14.61
N ALA A 51 5.23 -12.22 13.86
CA ALA A 51 4.17 -13.08 14.39
C ALA A 51 4.71 -14.43 14.86
N ARG A 52 5.64 -15.04 14.11
CA ARG A 52 6.30 -16.29 14.51
C ARG A 52 7.12 -16.13 15.79
N ALA A 53 7.72 -14.96 16.02
CA ALA A 53 8.47 -14.68 17.23
C ALA A 53 7.59 -14.56 18.49
N VAL A 54 6.32 -14.16 18.34
CA VAL A 54 5.39 -13.92 19.47
C VAL A 54 4.46 -15.12 19.70
N ALA A 55 3.93 -15.72 18.63
CA ALA A 55 2.94 -16.78 18.67
C ALA A 55 3.12 -17.78 17.51
N PRO A 56 4.13 -18.69 17.59
CA PRO A 56 4.55 -19.53 16.46
C PRO A 56 3.44 -20.47 15.94
N GLU A 57 2.67 -21.10 16.83
CA GLU A 57 1.61 -22.04 16.42
C GLU A 57 0.44 -21.34 15.73
N ALA A 58 0.03 -20.18 16.25
CA ALA A 58 -1.04 -19.37 15.65
C ALA A 58 -0.58 -18.75 14.32
N ALA A 59 0.65 -18.24 14.26
CA ALA A 59 1.22 -17.66 13.04
C ALA A 59 1.31 -18.68 11.90
N ALA A 60 1.63 -19.95 12.19
CA ALA A 60 1.67 -21.01 11.18
C ALA A 60 0.30 -21.35 10.56
N ARG A 61 -0.80 -20.91 11.17
CA ARG A 61 -2.18 -21.15 10.73
C ARG A 61 -2.90 -19.88 10.27
N ALA A 62 -2.20 -18.75 10.26
CA ALA A 62 -2.75 -17.47 9.85
C ALA A 62 -2.30 -17.12 8.43
N ALA A 63 -3.17 -16.47 7.68
CA ALA A 63 -2.79 -15.73 6.49
C ALA A 63 -2.40 -14.30 6.86
N PHE A 64 -1.59 -13.64 6.02
CA PHE A 64 -1.10 -12.30 6.26
C PHE A 64 -1.39 -11.42 5.04
N ARG A 65 -2.02 -10.27 5.26
CA ARG A 65 -2.38 -9.35 4.19
C ARG A 65 -2.07 -7.92 4.60
N ARG A 66 -1.18 -7.29 3.84
CA ARG A 66 -0.96 -5.85 3.96
C ARG A 66 -1.84 -5.10 2.97
N GLU A 67 -2.64 -4.17 3.49
CA GLU A 67 -3.39 -3.21 2.70
C GLU A 67 -2.57 -1.93 2.52
N LEU A 68 -2.79 -1.23 1.41
CA LEU A 68 -2.07 0.00 1.08
C LEU A 68 -2.95 1.20 1.35
N SER A 69 -2.40 2.22 2.02
CA SER A 69 -3.09 3.51 2.12
C SER A 69 -3.21 4.19 0.76
N GLU A 70 -4.16 5.12 0.65
CA GLU A 70 -4.33 5.95 -0.56
C GLU A 70 -3.04 6.67 -0.95
N THR A 71 -2.28 7.18 0.04
CA THR A 71 -0.97 7.80 -0.16
C THR A 71 0.05 6.83 -0.75
N SER A 72 0.16 5.63 -0.19
CA SER A 72 1.05 4.58 -0.72
C SER A 72 0.66 4.15 -2.13
N VAL A 73 -0.64 4.07 -2.41
CA VAL A 73 -1.13 3.74 -3.74
C VAL A 73 -0.80 4.85 -4.74
N ALA A 74 -1.10 6.11 -4.41
CA ALA A 74 -0.84 7.26 -5.25
C ALA A 74 0.66 7.41 -5.55
N LEU A 75 1.52 7.27 -4.54
CA LEU A 75 2.97 7.32 -4.71
C LEU A 75 3.45 6.19 -5.63
N GLY A 76 2.97 4.96 -5.43
CA GLY A 76 3.33 3.84 -6.27
C GLY A 76 2.86 4.02 -7.72
N ALA A 77 1.65 4.53 -7.92
CA ALA A 77 1.12 4.83 -9.24
C ALA A 77 1.97 5.89 -9.97
N LEU A 78 2.37 6.96 -9.28
CA LEU A 78 3.26 7.99 -9.83
C LEU A 78 4.62 7.42 -10.23
N ARG A 79 5.24 6.62 -9.36
CA ARG A 79 6.54 5.98 -9.64
C ARG A 79 6.46 5.02 -10.82
N LEU A 80 5.39 4.24 -10.94
CA LEU A 80 5.18 3.37 -12.10
C LEU A 80 4.97 4.17 -13.39
N ALA A 81 4.24 5.29 -13.34
CA ALA A 81 3.96 6.12 -14.50
C ALA A 81 5.23 6.77 -15.10
N VAL A 82 6.26 7.00 -14.28
CA VAL A 82 7.55 7.57 -14.72
C VAL A 82 8.65 6.51 -14.85
N ALA A 83 8.38 5.26 -14.47
CA ALA A 83 9.36 4.20 -14.54
C ALA A 83 9.68 3.86 -16.00
N PRO A 84 10.97 3.63 -16.33
CA PRO A 84 11.34 3.18 -17.66
C PRO A 84 10.67 1.83 -17.96
N SER A 85 10.20 1.66 -19.20
CA SER A 85 9.65 0.38 -19.63
C SER A 85 10.72 -0.69 -19.61
N THR A 86 10.43 -1.81 -18.97
CA THR A 86 11.27 -3.02 -19.04
C THR A 86 11.05 -3.82 -20.32
N LEU A 87 10.02 -3.47 -21.11
CA LEU A 87 9.71 -4.14 -22.37
C LEU A 87 10.51 -3.53 -23.51
N HIS A 88 11.08 -4.38 -24.36
CA HIS A 88 11.92 -3.97 -25.51
C HIS A 88 11.19 -3.09 -26.54
N CYS A 89 9.85 -3.06 -26.50
CA CYS A 89 9.03 -2.25 -27.40
C CYS A 89 8.77 -0.81 -26.90
N GLY A 90 9.29 -0.42 -25.72
CA GLY A 90 9.14 0.94 -25.19
C GLY A 90 7.73 1.31 -24.74
N LEU A 91 6.84 0.32 -24.56
CA LEU A 91 5.47 0.57 -24.08
C LEU A 91 5.48 1.02 -22.61
N PRO A 92 4.67 2.00 -22.19
CA PRO A 92 4.61 2.44 -20.80
C PRO A 92 4.34 1.29 -19.82
N VAL A 93 4.92 1.36 -18.62
CA VAL A 93 4.62 0.41 -17.55
C VAL A 93 3.13 0.57 -17.18
N PRO A 94 2.32 -0.51 -17.20
CA PRO A 94 0.91 -0.41 -16.83
C PRO A 94 0.76 0.05 -15.38
N VAL A 95 0.04 1.16 -15.19
CA VAL A 95 -0.35 1.64 -13.86
C VAL A 95 -1.67 0.96 -13.48
N SER A 96 -1.60 0.06 -12.50
CA SER A 96 -2.77 -0.66 -11.98
C SER A 96 -2.58 -0.98 -10.49
N PRO A 97 -3.66 -1.25 -9.75
CA PRO A 97 -3.55 -1.64 -8.34
C PRO A 97 -2.63 -2.85 -8.12
N SER A 98 -2.67 -3.83 -9.02
CA SER A 98 -1.80 -5.02 -8.95
C SER A 98 -0.34 -4.71 -9.26
N ALA A 99 -0.06 -3.75 -10.16
CA ALA A 99 1.29 -3.27 -10.39
C ALA A 99 1.83 -2.50 -9.17
N VAL A 100 1.01 -1.65 -8.54
CA VAL A 100 1.36 -0.93 -7.31
C VAL A 100 1.62 -1.89 -6.16
N ALA A 101 0.76 -2.89 -5.95
CA ALA A 101 0.97 -3.91 -4.92
C ALA A 101 2.27 -4.70 -5.14
N ARG A 102 2.62 -4.99 -6.40
CA ARG A 102 3.91 -5.63 -6.74
C ARG A 102 5.10 -4.71 -6.48
N LEU A 103 5.00 -3.43 -6.83
CA LEU A 103 6.06 -2.44 -6.56
C LEU A 103 6.40 -2.41 -5.07
N TRP A 104 5.39 -2.43 -4.21
CA TRP A 104 5.60 -2.30 -2.78
C TRP A 104 5.83 -3.61 -2.03
N ARG A 105 5.68 -4.78 -2.67
CA ARG A 105 5.67 -6.09 -2.01
C ARG A 105 6.77 -6.24 -0.96
N ASP A 106 8.00 -5.89 -1.34
CA ASP A 106 9.21 -6.09 -0.54
C ASP A 106 9.74 -4.79 0.07
N THR A 107 8.92 -3.73 0.11
CA THR A 107 9.27 -2.43 0.66
C THR A 107 8.41 -2.12 1.88
N PRO A 108 9.00 -1.82 3.05
CA PRO A 108 8.28 -1.27 4.19
C PRO A 108 7.69 0.11 3.87
N LEU A 109 6.53 0.43 4.44
CA LEU A 109 5.80 1.67 4.21
C LEU A 109 5.63 2.48 5.51
N PRO A 110 5.52 3.82 5.42
CA PRO A 110 5.51 4.64 4.20
C PRO A 110 6.88 4.70 3.52
N ALA A 111 6.89 4.56 2.20
CA ALA A 111 8.12 4.75 1.42
C ALA A 111 8.49 6.25 1.43
N PRO A 112 9.78 6.61 1.54
CA PRO A 112 10.20 8.00 1.50
C PRO A 112 9.81 8.62 0.15
N ALA A 113 9.14 9.77 0.20
CA ALA A 113 8.75 10.55 -0.97
C ALA A 113 9.63 11.80 -1.09
N THR A 114 9.93 12.21 -2.32
CA THR A 114 10.53 13.53 -2.57
C THR A 114 9.47 14.62 -2.39
N ALA A 115 9.88 15.86 -2.12
CA ALA A 115 8.95 17.00 -2.03
C ALA A 115 8.12 17.19 -3.32
N ARG A 116 8.66 16.80 -4.48
CA ARG A 116 7.93 16.79 -5.76
C ARG A 116 6.83 15.72 -5.76
N GLU A 117 7.18 14.50 -5.36
CA GLU A 117 6.23 13.39 -5.27
C GLU A 117 5.11 13.69 -4.26
N GLU A 118 5.43 14.24 -3.09
CA GLU A 118 4.43 14.62 -2.09
C GLU A 118 3.39 15.59 -2.65
N ARG A 119 3.83 16.62 -3.39
CA ARG A 119 2.93 17.58 -4.04
C ARG A 119 2.07 16.93 -5.13
N LEU A 120 2.64 16.01 -5.91
CA LEU A 120 1.91 15.28 -6.94
C LEU A 120 0.89 14.30 -6.34
N VAL A 121 1.26 13.59 -5.26
CA VAL A 121 0.35 12.71 -4.50
C VAL A 121 -0.83 13.53 -3.98
N HIS A 122 -0.55 14.66 -3.32
CA HIS A 122 -1.60 15.54 -2.81
C HIS A 122 -2.52 16.03 -3.94
N ALA A 123 -1.95 16.48 -5.07
CA ALA A 123 -2.73 16.95 -6.21
C ALA A 123 -3.63 15.86 -6.79
N LEU A 124 -3.09 14.66 -6.97
CA LEU A 124 -3.82 13.50 -7.50
C LEU A 124 -4.96 13.11 -6.57
N LEU A 125 -4.67 12.88 -5.29
CA LEU A 125 -5.70 12.46 -4.33
C LEU A 125 -6.80 13.52 -4.23
N TYR A 126 -6.45 14.80 -4.10
CA TYR A 126 -7.43 15.88 -4.08
C TYR A 126 -8.41 15.81 -5.26
N GLU A 127 -7.89 15.61 -6.49
CA GLU A 127 -8.73 15.53 -7.68
C GLU A 127 -9.60 14.28 -7.72
N VAL A 128 -9.05 13.13 -7.35
CA VAL A 128 -9.81 11.87 -7.35
C VAL A 128 -10.92 11.90 -6.30
N HIS A 129 -10.67 12.48 -5.13
CA HIS A 129 -11.70 12.72 -4.12
C HIS A 129 -12.78 13.68 -4.60
N ASP A 130 -12.40 14.78 -5.27
CA ASP A 130 -13.33 15.76 -5.81
C ASP A 130 -14.23 15.17 -6.93
N ASP A 131 -13.64 14.43 -7.87
CA ASP A 131 -14.35 13.74 -8.95
C ASP A 131 -15.42 12.77 -8.42
N HIS A 132 -15.07 11.99 -7.38
CA HIS A 132 -15.94 10.97 -6.82
C HIS A 132 -16.82 11.47 -5.68
N ARG A 133 -16.59 12.70 -5.19
CA ARG A 133 -17.27 13.30 -4.04
C ARG A 133 -17.32 12.36 -2.82
N ALA A 134 -16.21 11.68 -2.56
CA ALA A 134 -16.10 10.64 -1.55
C ALA A 134 -14.97 10.94 -0.55
N ASN A 135 -15.15 10.54 0.71
CA ASN A 135 -14.13 10.69 1.75
C ASN A 135 -13.02 9.62 1.66
N ALA A 136 -13.23 8.58 0.84
CA ALA A 136 -12.26 7.53 0.58
C ALA A 136 -12.34 7.17 -0.91
N VAL A 137 -11.21 6.83 -1.51
CA VAL A 137 -11.09 6.46 -2.91
C VAL A 137 -10.38 5.11 -3.04
N THR A 138 -10.89 4.27 -3.92
CA THR A 138 -10.33 2.93 -4.14
C THR A 138 -8.99 3.01 -4.88
N PRO A 139 -8.12 2.00 -4.73
CA PRO A 139 -6.87 1.94 -5.49
C PRO A 139 -7.07 2.04 -7.01
N GLN A 140 -8.18 1.49 -7.52
CA GLN A 140 -8.54 1.55 -8.93
C GLN A 140 -8.84 2.99 -9.37
N GLN A 141 -9.65 3.73 -8.60
CA GLN A 141 -9.95 5.14 -8.89
C GLN A 141 -8.69 6.01 -8.88
N ILE A 142 -7.75 5.75 -7.97
CA ILE A 142 -6.46 6.47 -7.94
C ILE A 142 -5.65 6.19 -9.21
N CYS A 143 -5.52 4.92 -9.61
CA CYS A 143 -4.78 4.53 -10.81
C CYS A 143 -5.41 5.11 -12.08
N ASP A 144 -6.73 4.98 -12.22
CA ASP A 144 -7.49 5.50 -13.36
C ASP A 144 -7.43 7.03 -13.42
N GLY A 145 -7.55 7.70 -12.26
CA GLY A 145 -7.41 9.14 -12.14
C GLY A 145 -6.05 9.64 -12.63
N LEU A 146 -4.96 8.94 -12.30
CA LEU A 146 -3.64 9.26 -12.80
C LEU A 146 -3.54 9.04 -14.32
N MET A 147 -4.09 7.94 -14.83
CA MET A 147 -4.03 7.60 -16.26
C MET A 147 -4.84 8.59 -17.14
N VAL A 148 -5.97 9.09 -16.65
CA VAL A 148 -6.79 10.09 -17.37
C VAL A 148 -6.09 11.45 -17.43
N ARG A 149 -5.42 11.85 -16.35
CA ARG A 149 -4.82 13.19 -16.21
C ARG A 149 -3.40 13.27 -16.74
N GLY A 150 -2.61 12.24 -16.47
CA GLY A 150 -1.17 12.18 -16.71
C GLY A 150 -0.35 13.00 -15.71
N VAL A 151 0.84 12.51 -15.40
CA VAL A 151 1.79 13.14 -14.45
C VAL A 151 2.13 14.57 -14.86
N ALA A 152 2.32 14.83 -16.16
CA ALA A 152 2.69 16.14 -16.68
C ALA A 152 1.61 17.22 -16.43
N ALA A 153 0.33 16.85 -16.50
CA ALA A 153 -0.76 17.79 -16.22
C ALA A 153 -0.82 18.15 -14.73
N LEU A 154 -0.68 17.13 -13.86
CA LEU A 154 -0.60 17.33 -12.41
C LEU A 154 0.59 18.23 -12.03
N ALA A 155 1.76 18.00 -12.64
CA ALA A 155 2.95 18.82 -12.40
C ALA A 155 2.72 20.28 -12.77
N ARG A 156 2.18 20.56 -13.97
CA ARG A 156 1.86 21.93 -14.41
C ARG A 156 0.92 22.64 -13.45
N ARG A 157 -0.11 21.94 -12.95
CA ARG A 157 -1.09 22.53 -12.02
C ARG A 157 -0.45 22.94 -10.69
N MET A 158 0.52 22.15 -10.23
CA MET A 158 1.23 22.42 -8.98
C MET A 158 2.37 23.44 -9.13
N GLY A 159 2.53 24.07 -10.30
CA GLY A 159 3.65 24.95 -10.59
C GLY A 159 5.00 24.23 -10.50
N LEU A 160 5.00 22.91 -10.68
CA LEU A 160 6.22 22.12 -10.72
C LEU A 160 6.78 22.23 -12.13
N GLU A 161 7.94 22.86 -12.29
CA GLU A 161 8.61 22.89 -13.59
C GLU A 161 8.82 21.45 -14.09
N ALA A 162 8.80 21.27 -15.41
CA ALA A 162 9.35 20.07 -16.01
C ALA A 162 10.84 20.11 -15.66
N THR A 163 11.23 19.45 -14.58
CA THR A 163 12.64 19.18 -14.37
C THR A 163 13.02 18.32 -15.57
N ASP A 164 13.84 18.93 -16.42
CA ASP A 164 14.37 18.34 -17.63
C ASP A 164 14.74 16.88 -17.37
N GLY A 165 14.44 16.03 -18.34
CA GLY A 165 14.97 14.69 -18.33
C GLY A 165 16.48 14.77 -18.14
N ASP A 166 16.99 14.10 -17.12
CA ASP A 166 18.39 13.73 -17.10
C ASP A 166 18.70 13.01 -18.42
N ALA A 167 19.81 13.45 -19.01
CA ALA A 167 20.32 13.17 -20.35
C ALA A 167 20.30 11.71 -20.82
#